data_AF-A0A6G4X0Y9-F1
#
_entry.id   AF-A0A6G4X0Y9-F1
#
_cell.length_a   1.000
_cell.length_b   1.000
_cell.length_c   1.000
_cell.angle_alpha   90.00
_cell.angle_beta   90.00
_cell.angle_gamma   90.00
#
_symmetry.space_group_name_H-M   'P 1'
#
loop_
_entity.id
_entity.type
_entity.pdbx_description
1 polymer ?
#
loop_
_entity_poly.entity_id
_entity_poly.type
_entity_poly.pdbx_seq_one_letter_code
_entity_poly.pdbx_strand_id
1 'polypeptide(L)'
;MGRRPGVRVSIAARDVGTGRTVYAGGALYVSASVVKLEILAALLLQRPAPEARERELAAAMVERSDNEAAGALWRSIGGSAGLDAASRRFGLTRTVGGDGGWWGLTRTTAADQLALLRGVYGDAPSPLTPAARAYVQERMARVVGTQRWGVSAAGESTAGLKNGWMPRAATGLWVVHSAGRVTARGRPYLLAVLSDGHPGRDEGIAAVERAARAAVSALRARSRSGGREAGSGGREAAGISP
;
A
#
# COMPACT_ATOMS: atom_id res chain seq x y z
N MET A 1 -18.87 -27.28 15.96
CA MET A 1 -18.49 -26.83 14.61
C MET A 1 -18.11 -25.35 14.70
N GLY A 2 -16.81 -25.04 14.74
CA GLY A 2 -16.34 -23.66 14.98
C GLY A 2 -16.72 -22.72 13.84
N ARG A 3 -17.29 -21.56 14.18
CA ARG A 3 -17.66 -20.50 13.21
C ARG A 3 -16.43 -20.18 12.34
N ARG A 4 -16.51 -20.43 11.02
CA ARG A 4 -15.47 -19.95 10.10
C ARG A 4 -15.35 -18.44 10.32
N PRO A 5 -14.18 -17.90 10.68
CA PRO A 5 -14.03 -16.46 10.79
C PRO A 5 -14.37 -15.86 9.43
N GLY A 6 -15.29 -14.91 9.41
CA GLY A 6 -15.75 -14.27 8.17
C GLY A 6 -14.63 -13.49 7.50
N VAL A 7 -14.87 -13.10 6.24
CA VAL A 7 -13.97 -12.23 5.47
C VAL A 7 -13.63 -10.97 6.28
N ARG A 8 -12.34 -10.68 6.41
CA ARG A 8 -11.85 -9.45 7.05
C ARG A 8 -11.18 -8.57 6.00
N VAL A 9 -11.47 -7.27 6.05
CA VAL A 9 -10.84 -6.27 5.19
C VAL A 9 -10.38 -5.11 6.07
N SER A 10 -9.14 -4.68 5.89
CA SER A 10 -8.60 -3.44 6.46
C SER A 10 -8.14 -2.52 5.34
N ILE A 11 -8.38 -1.23 5.50
CA ILE A 11 -8.12 -0.19 4.50
C ILE A 11 -7.34 0.94 5.17
N ALA A 12 -6.34 1.46 4.47
CA ALA A 12 -5.72 2.74 4.76
C ALA A 12 -5.57 3.49 3.45
N ALA A 13 -6.17 4.67 3.34
CA ALA A 13 -6.11 5.46 2.10
C ALA A 13 -5.87 6.95 2.41
N ARG A 14 -5.01 7.58 1.63
CA ARG A 14 -4.64 8.99 1.77
C ARG A 14 -4.92 9.76 0.48
N ASP A 15 -5.61 10.88 0.61
CA ASP A 15 -5.64 11.93 -0.41
C ASP A 15 -4.35 12.74 -0.29
N VAL A 16 -3.46 12.63 -1.28
CA VAL A 16 -2.14 13.27 -1.22
C VAL A 16 -2.25 14.79 -1.31
N GLY A 17 -3.28 15.32 -1.99
CA GLY A 17 -3.45 16.77 -2.14
C GLY A 17 -3.94 17.48 -0.89
N THR A 18 -4.75 16.82 -0.06
CA THR A 18 -5.28 17.41 1.19
C THR A 18 -4.62 16.87 2.45
N GLY A 19 -3.78 15.83 2.33
CA GLY A 19 -3.20 15.14 3.46
C GLY A 19 -4.20 14.38 4.34
N ARG A 20 -5.44 14.20 3.88
CA ARG A 20 -6.47 13.48 4.63
C ARG A 20 -6.31 11.99 4.48
N THR A 21 -6.54 11.27 5.56
CA THR A 21 -6.44 9.81 5.59
C THR A 21 -7.73 9.20 6.12
N VAL A 22 -8.13 8.06 5.55
CA VAL A 22 -9.17 7.18 6.08
C VAL A 22 -8.56 5.85 6.44
N TYR A 23 -8.99 5.32 7.59
CA TYR A 23 -8.67 3.98 8.04
C TYR A 23 -9.97 3.23 8.31
N ALA A 24 -10.01 1.95 7.98
CA ALA A 24 -11.10 1.05 8.33
C ALA A 24 -10.51 -0.32 8.68
N GLY A 25 -10.99 -0.94 9.75
CA GLY A 25 -10.34 -2.13 10.30
C GLY A 25 -8.99 -1.79 10.95
N GLY A 26 -8.10 -2.78 11.04
CA GLY A 26 -6.84 -2.69 11.77
C GLY A 26 -6.25 -4.05 12.14
N ALA A 27 -6.72 -5.11 11.48
CA ALA A 27 -6.22 -6.45 11.74
C ALA A 27 -4.79 -6.61 11.21
N LEU A 28 -4.09 -7.56 11.80
CA LEU A 28 -2.75 -7.97 11.37
C LEU A 28 -2.89 -9.12 10.37
N TYR A 29 -2.30 -8.97 9.19
CA TYR A 29 -2.40 -9.94 8.09
C TYR A 29 -1.03 -10.51 7.76
N VAL A 30 -1.01 -11.75 7.28
CA VAL A 30 0.13 -12.24 6.50
C VAL A 30 0.18 -11.44 5.19
N SER A 31 1.34 -10.86 4.88
CA SER A 31 1.53 -9.88 3.82
C SER A 31 1.49 -10.48 2.40
N ALA A 32 1.78 -11.78 2.26
CA ALA A 32 2.01 -12.37 0.95
C ALA A 32 2.98 -11.51 0.11
N SER A 33 2.68 -11.26 -1.17
CA SER A 33 3.61 -10.54 -2.05
C SER A 33 3.63 -9.01 -1.88
N VAL A 34 2.86 -8.40 -0.97
CA VAL A 34 3.01 -6.93 -0.75
C VAL A 34 4.29 -6.59 0.02
N VAL A 35 4.84 -7.52 0.81
CA VAL A 35 6.15 -7.33 1.48
C VAL A 35 7.31 -7.14 0.50
N LYS A 36 7.17 -7.55 -0.76
CA LYS A 36 8.20 -7.35 -1.79
C LYS A 36 8.55 -5.87 -2.00
N LEU A 37 7.61 -4.94 -1.73
CA LEU A 37 7.92 -3.51 -1.72
C LEU A 37 8.84 -3.13 -0.56
N GLU A 38 8.63 -3.74 0.60
CA GLU A 38 9.45 -3.51 1.79
C GLU A 38 10.82 -4.18 1.67
N ILE A 39 10.92 -5.36 1.05
CA ILE A 39 12.20 -5.99 0.70
C ILE A 39 12.99 -5.06 -0.22
N LEU A 40 12.36 -4.50 -1.26
CA LEU A 40 13.03 -3.56 -2.16
C LEU A 40 13.44 -2.28 -1.42
N ALA A 41 12.59 -1.74 -0.55
CA ALA A 41 12.93 -0.57 0.24
C ALA A 41 14.10 -0.84 1.21
N ALA A 42 14.12 -2.01 1.86
CA ALA A 42 15.21 -2.44 2.72
C ALA A 42 16.53 -2.58 1.95
N LEU A 43 16.50 -3.19 0.77
CA LEU A 43 17.64 -3.27 -0.14
C LEU A 43 18.21 -1.87 -0.42
N LEU A 44 17.34 -0.93 -0.80
CA LEU A 44 17.75 0.43 -1.19
C LEU A 44 18.22 1.29 -0.02
N LEU A 45 17.78 1.00 1.21
CA LEU A 45 18.33 1.63 2.42
C LEU A 45 19.75 1.14 2.73
N GLN A 46 20.04 -0.13 2.46
CA GLN A 46 21.39 -0.69 2.65
C GLN A 46 22.31 -0.32 1.48
N ARG A 47 21.76 -0.29 0.27
CA ARG A 47 22.47 -0.08 -1.01
C ARG A 47 21.67 0.89 -1.89
N PRO A 48 21.88 2.21 -1.73
CA PRO A 48 21.19 3.22 -2.53
C PRO A 48 21.41 3.09 -4.04
N ALA A 49 22.53 2.48 -4.45
CA ALA A 49 22.85 2.13 -5.82
C ALA A 49 23.04 0.59 -5.91
N PRO A 50 21.95 -0.19 -6.02
CA PRO A 50 22.03 -1.65 -6.08
C PRO A 50 22.74 -2.10 -7.34
N GLU A 51 23.46 -3.21 -7.28
CA GLU A 51 24.23 -3.75 -8.41
C GLU A 51 23.32 -4.26 -9.54
N ALA A 52 23.90 -4.54 -10.72
CA ALA A 52 23.13 -4.98 -11.89
C ALA A 52 22.24 -6.20 -11.59
N ARG A 53 22.81 -7.20 -10.92
CA ARG A 53 22.09 -8.41 -10.52
C ARG A 53 20.91 -8.11 -9.59
N GLU A 54 21.09 -7.21 -8.64
CA GLU A 54 20.04 -6.86 -7.69
C GLU A 54 18.91 -6.10 -8.37
N ARG A 55 19.24 -5.26 -9.36
CA ARG A 55 18.24 -4.57 -10.19
C ARG A 55 17.42 -5.54 -11.02
N GLU A 56 18.03 -6.58 -11.60
CA GLU A 56 17.33 -7.65 -12.31
C GLU A 56 16.37 -8.40 -11.38
N LEU A 57 16.85 -8.79 -10.19
CA LEU A 57 16.05 -9.47 -9.18
C LEU A 57 14.91 -8.56 -8.70
N ALA A 58 15.16 -7.28 -8.47
CA ALA A 58 14.14 -6.31 -8.05
C ALA A 58 13.05 -6.14 -9.12
N ALA A 59 13.44 -6.08 -10.40
CA ALA A 59 12.50 -6.04 -11.51
C ALA A 59 11.63 -7.31 -11.54
N ALA A 60 12.24 -8.51 -11.52
CA ALA A 60 11.49 -9.76 -11.51
C ALA A 60 10.54 -9.87 -10.29
N MET A 61 11.05 -9.53 -9.10
CA MET A 61 10.32 -9.56 -7.84
C MET A 61 9.13 -8.60 -7.84
N VAL A 62 9.29 -7.35 -8.26
CA VAL A 62 8.19 -6.38 -8.18
C VAL A 62 7.24 -6.52 -9.36
N GLU A 63 7.76 -6.58 -10.59
CA GLU A 63 6.96 -6.49 -11.82
C GLU A 63 6.15 -7.76 -12.08
N ARG A 64 6.77 -8.93 -11.85
CA ARG A 64 6.18 -10.25 -12.10
C ARG A 64 5.85 -11.00 -10.82
N SER A 65 6.20 -10.45 -9.65
CA SER A 65 6.01 -11.13 -8.37
C SER A 65 6.81 -12.42 -8.22
N ASP A 66 7.99 -12.51 -8.87
CA ASP A 66 8.86 -13.68 -8.80
C ASP A 66 9.29 -13.99 -7.36
N ASN A 67 9.16 -15.26 -6.95
CA ASN A 67 9.43 -15.70 -5.58
C ASN A 67 10.89 -16.07 -5.33
N GLU A 68 11.60 -16.56 -6.35
CA GLU A 68 13.02 -16.87 -6.25
C GLU A 68 13.84 -15.59 -6.15
N ALA A 69 13.48 -14.59 -6.96
CA ALA A 69 14.05 -13.26 -6.87
C ALA A 69 13.80 -12.61 -5.50
N ALA A 70 12.59 -12.79 -4.96
CA ALA A 70 12.28 -12.34 -3.60
C ALA A 70 13.11 -13.07 -2.53
N GLY A 71 13.28 -14.38 -2.65
CA GLY A 71 14.12 -15.16 -1.74
C GLY A 71 15.59 -14.73 -1.78
N ALA A 72 16.12 -14.44 -2.98
CA ALA A 72 17.47 -13.93 -3.14
C ALA A 72 17.65 -12.55 -2.49
N LEU A 73 16.75 -11.61 -2.75
CA LEU A 73 16.82 -10.28 -2.15
C LEU A 73 16.53 -10.29 -0.65
N TRP A 74 15.65 -11.17 -0.17
CA TRP A 74 15.41 -11.39 1.26
C TRP A 74 16.69 -11.81 1.98
N ARG A 75 17.44 -12.78 1.44
CA ARG A 75 18.76 -13.15 1.99
C ARG A 75 19.73 -11.98 1.92
N SER A 76 19.73 -11.28 0.79
CA SER A 76 20.61 -10.13 0.56
C SER A 76 20.43 -9.01 1.58
N ILE A 77 19.19 -8.78 2.07
CA ILE A 77 18.95 -7.78 3.11
C ILE A 77 19.25 -8.29 4.53
N GLY A 78 19.62 -9.56 4.71
CA GLY A 78 19.82 -10.17 6.03
C GLY A 78 18.54 -10.76 6.64
N GLY A 79 17.54 -11.07 5.82
CA GLY A 79 16.27 -11.66 6.24
C GLY A 79 15.42 -10.73 7.10
N SER A 80 14.76 -11.28 8.13
CA SER A 80 13.84 -10.52 9.00
C SER A 80 14.53 -9.34 9.66
N ALA A 81 15.76 -9.51 10.15
CA ALA A 81 16.49 -8.42 10.80
C ALA A 81 16.68 -7.20 9.89
N GLY A 82 16.96 -7.44 8.60
CA GLY A 82 17.07 -6.40 7.58
C GLY A 82 15.75 -5.73 7.26
N LEU A 83 14.68 -6.53 7.12
CA LEU A 83 13.33 -6.02 6.94
C LEU A 83 12.92 -5.15 8.14
N ASP A 84 13.03 -5.66 9.36
CA ASP A 84 12.64 -4.97 10.60
C ASP A 84 13.44 -3.68 10.81
N ALA A 85 14.72 -3.65 10.40
CA ALA A 85 15.52 -2.42 10.39
C ALA A 85 14.96 -1.37 9.42
N ALA A 86 14.53 -1.78 8.23
CA ALA A 86 13.84 -0.90 7.30
C ALA A 86 12.47 -0.47 7.85
N SER A 87 11.68 -1.39 8.42
CA SER A 87 10.39 -1.12 9.06
C SER A 87 10.52 0.01 10.07
N ARG A 88 11.55 -0.02 10.94
CA ARG A 88 11.83 1.07 11.90
C ARG A 88 12.10 2.41 11.22
N ARG A 89 12.87 2.44 10.13
CA ARG A 89 13.17 3.68 9.38
C ARG A 89 11.94 4.28 8.72
N PHE A 90 10.98 3.45 8.30
CA PHE A 90 9.71 3.88 7.71
C PHE A 90 8.59 4.09 8.74
N GLY A 91 8.82 3.80 10.03
CA GLY A 91 7.80 3.88 11.08
C GLY A 91 6.73 2.79 11.01
N LEU A 92 7.06 1.61 10.44
CA LEU A 92 6.15 0.48 10.31
C LEU A 92 6.11 -0.33 11.61
N THR A 93 5.45 0.23 12.62
CA THR A 93 5.50 -0.26 14.01
C THR A 93 4.83 -1.62 14.23
N ARG A 94 3.99 -2.07 13.30
CA ARG A 94 3.28 -3.35 13.38
C ARG A 94 3.62 -4.33 12.26
N THR A 95 4.62 -4.00 11.44
CA THR A 95 5.21 -4.97 10.54
C THR A 95 6.26 -5.79 11.29
N VAL A 96 6.18 -7.11 11.15
CA VAL A 96 7.16 -8.06 11.71
C VAL A 96 7.53 -9.05 10.63
N GLY A 97 8.81 -9.14 10.31
CA GLY A 97 9.32 -10.06 9.29
C GLY A 97 8.99 -11.52 9.58
N GLY A 98 8.83 -12.30 8.51
CA GLY A 98 8.61 -13.74 8.61
C GLY A 98 9.87 -14.48 9.05
N ASP A 99 9.70 -15.63 9.71
CA ASP A 99 10.82 -16.44 10.18
C ASP A 99 11.61 -17.08 9.02
N GLY A 100 12.94 -17.16 9.17
CA GLY A 100 13.82 -17.84 8.23
C GLY A 100 13.67 -17.35 6.79
N GLY A 101 13.37 -18.25 5.85
CA GLY A 101 13.16 -17.93 4.43
C GLY A 101 11.73 -17.51 4.07
N TRP A 102 10.81 -17.48 5.03
CA TRP A 102 9.37 -17.32 4.78
C TRP A 102 8.94 -15.86 4.72
N TRP A 103 9.60 -15.06 3.87
CA TRP A 103 9.32 -13.64 3.71
C TRP A 103 7.83 -13.34 3.48
N GLY A 104 7.11 -14.21 2.76
CA GLY A 104 5.68 -14.05 2.47
C GLY A 104 4.77 -14.22 3.69
N LEU A 105 5.29 -14.76 4.79
CA LEU A 105 4.61 -14.88 6.09
C LEU A 105 4.82 -13.68 7.01
N THR A 106 5.61 -12.68 6.58
CA THR A 106 5.70 -11.37 7.24
C THR A 106 4.31 -10.86 7.59
N ARG A 107 4.14 -10.37 8.81
CA ARG A 107 2.87 -9.84 9.28
C ARG A 107 2.88 -8.33 9.15
N THR A 108 1.80 -7.73 8.65
CA THR A 108 1.70 -6.28 8.44
C THR A 108 0.26 -5.77 8.54
N THR A 109 0.09 -4.46 8.61
CA THR A 109 -1.21 -3.79 8.64
C THR A 109 -1.41 -2.88 7.43
N ALA A 110 -2.66 -2.55 7.11
CA ALA A 110 -2.94 -1.57 6.06
C ALA A 110 -2.31 -0.20 6.38
N ALA A 111 -2.24 0.18 7.66
CA ALA A 111 -1.63 1.43 8.10
C ALA A 111 -0.11 1.46 7.83
N ASP A 112 0.61 0.38 8.12
CA ASP A 112 2.04 0.28 7.81
C ASP A 112 2.29 0.29 6.30
N GLN A 113 1.50 -0.46 5.52
CA GLN A 113 1.62 -0.43 4.05
C GLN A 113 1.36 0.97 3.48
N LEU A 114 0.41 1.74 4.06
CA LEU A 114 0.22 3.14 3.70
C LEU A 114 1.43 4.01 4.09
N ALA A 115 2.04 3.80 5.26
CA ALA A 115 3.22 4.54 5.68
C ALA A 115 4.42 4.29 4.74
N LEU A 116 4.62 3.04 4.29
CA LEU A 116 5.61 2.70 3.26
C LEU A 116 5.31 3.45 1.95
N LEU A 117 4.07 3.43 1.47
CA LEU A 117 3.66 4.17 0.27
C LEU A 117 3.87 5.68 0.41
N ARG A 118 3.69 6.24 1.61
CA ARG A 118 3.98 7.67 1.87
C ARG A 118 5.47 7.98 1.74
N GLY A 119 6.35 7.10 2.22
CA GLY A 119 7.79 7.23 1.99
C GLY A 119 8.18 7.12 0.51
N VAL A 120 7.48 6.28 -0.26
CA VAL A 120 7.75 6.12 -1.71
C VAL A 120 7.19 7.29 -2.53
N TYR A 121 5.88 7.55 -2.44
CA TYR A 121 5.14 8.44 -3.33
C TYR A 121 4.61 9.72 -2.68
N GLY A 122 4.56 9.75 -1.34
CA GLY A 122 3.80 10.73 -0.60
C GLY A 122 4.57 11.98 -0.20
N ASP A 123 3.97 12.66 0.75
CA ASP A 123 4.31 13.96 1.33
C ASP A 123 5.12 13.85 2.63
N ALA A 124 5.53 12.65 3.02
CA ALA A 124 6.34 12.43 4.21
C ALA A 124 7.84 12.49 3.87
N PRO A 125 8.69 12.91 4.83
CA PRO A 125 10.12 12.64 4.76
C PRO A 125 10.34 11.15 4.50
N SER A 126 11.17 10.86 3.49
CA SER A 126 11.48 9.50 3.08
C SER A 126 12.86 9.12 3.61
N PRO A 127 13.03 7.91 4.19
CA PRO A 127 14.36 7.41 4.51
C PRO A 127 15.14 7.00 3.25
N LEU A 128 14.46 6.82 2.10
CA LEU A 128 15.09 6.61 0.80
C LEU A 128 15.51 7.93 0.15
N THR A 129 16.64 7.90 -0.55
CA THR A 129 17.07 8.99 -1.44
C THR A 129 16.07 9.21 -2.58
N PRO A 130 16.06 10.39 -3.22
CA PRO A 130 15.20 10.63 -4.38
C PRO A 130 15.37 9.62 -5.52
N ALA A 131 16.60 9.21 -5.82
CA ALA A 131 16.89 8.21 -6.84
C ALA A 131 16.33 6.82 -6.47
N ALA A 132 16.50 6.39 -5.22
CA ALA A 132 15.93 5.15 -4.73
C ALA A 132 14.39 5.16 -4.77
N ARG A 133 13.76 6.29 -4.39
CA ARG A 133 12.30 6.45 -4.53
C ARG A 133 11.86 6.31 -5.98
N ALA A 134 12.50 7.03 -6.90
CA ALA A 134 12.18 6.96 -8.32
C ALA A 134 12.30 5.52 -8.86
N TYR A 135 13.32 4.78 -8.41
CA TYR A 135 13.49 3.37 -8.77
C TYR A 135 12.33 2.50 -8.26
N VAL A 136 11.92 2.61 -6.99
CA VAL A 136 10.75 1.88 -6.47
C VAL A 136 9.49 2.21 -7.28
N GLN A 137 9.25 3.50 -7.54
CA GLN A 137 8.10 3.96 -8.30
C GLN A 137 8.07 3.37 -9.71
N GLU A 138 9.22 3.33 -10.38
CA GLU A 138 9.36 2.74 -11.71
C GLU A 138 9.06 1.23 -11.70
N ARG A 139 9.61 0.49 -10.73
CA ARG A 139 9.33 -0.95 -10.60
C ARG A 139 7.84 -1.22 -10.38
N MET A 140 7.19 -0.42 -9.53
CA MET A 140 5.74 -0.52 -9.30
C MET A 140 4.89 -0.12 -10.51
N ALA A 141 5.36 0.83 -11.33
CA ALA A 141 4.71 1.22 -12.58
C ALA A 141 4.79 0.14 -13.65
N ARG A 142 5.80 -0.73 -13.61
CA ARG A 142 6.02 -1.80 -14.60
C ARG A 142 5.41 -3.15 -14.21
N VAL A 143 4.62 -3.22 -13.14
CA VAL A 143 3.84 -4.42 -12.82
C VAL A 143 3.01 -4.85 -14.01
N VAL A 144 3.13 -6.13 -14.38
CA VAL A 144 2.51 -6.71 -15.58
C VAL A 144 0.99 -6.61 -15.55
N GLY A 145 0.37 -6.47 -16.72
CA GLY A 145 -1.07 -6.22 -16.85
C GLY A 145 -1.96 -7.22 -16.11
N THR A 146 -1.62 -8.51 -16.15
CA THR A 146 -2.37 -9.58 -15.45
C THR A 146 -2.35 -9.45 -13.92
N GLN A 147 -1.46 -8.62 -13.37
CA GLN A 147 -1.38 -8.31 -11.96
C GLN A 147 -1.85 -6.88 -11.63
N ARG A 148 -2.42 -6.13 -12.58
CA ARG A 148 -2.88 -4.73 -12.36
C ARG A 148 -4.36 -4.63 -11.95
N TRP A 149 -4.77 -5.45 -10.99
CA TRP A 149 -6.09 -5.41 -10.32
C TRP A 149 -5.98 -4.81 -8.91
N GLY A 150 -7.11 -4.65 -8.21
CA GLY A 150 -7.14 -4.19 -6.82
C GLY A 150 -7.26 -2.68 -6.68
N VAL A 151 -6.26 -2.00 -6.10
CA VAL A 151 -6.34 -0.54 -5.90
C VAL A 151 -6.48 0.24 -7.20
N SER A 152 -5.99 -0.31 -8.32
CA SER A 152 -6.15 0.29 -9.66
C SER A 152 -7.60 0.52 -10.04
N ALA A 153 -8.53 -0.28 -9.54
CA ALA A 153 -9.96 -0.15 -9.84
C ALA A 153 -10.63 1.06 -9.17
N ALA A 154 -9.89 1.85 -8.38
CA ALA A 154 -10.38 3.03 -7.68
C ALA A 154 -10.06 4.37 -8.37
N GLY A 155 -9.38 4.36 -9.52
CA GLY A 155 -9.02 5.58 -10.25
C GLY A 155 -8.92 5.37 -11.76
N GLU A 156 -8.91 6.48 -12.52
CA GLU A 156 -8.73 6.45 -13.98
C GLU A 156 -7.31 6.07 -14.43
N SER A 157 -6.31 6.25 -13.56
CA SER A 157 -4.94 5.82 -13.84
C SER A 157 -4.22 5.34 -12.59
N THR A 158 -3.20 4.50 -12.78
CA THR A 158 -2.40 3.90 -11.72
C THR A 158 -0.92 4.15 -11.96
N ALA A 159 -0.30 4.94 -11.08
CA ALA A 159 1.12 5.26 -11.14
C ALA A 159 2.00 4.06 -10.75
N GLY A 160 1.49 3.17 -9.91
CA GLY A 160 2.14 1.91 -9.56
C GLY A 160 1.40 1.19 -8.44
N LEU A 161 1.53 -0.13 -8.40
CA LEU A 161 0.93 -0.96 -7.35
C LEU A 161 1.79 -2.19 -7.07
N LYS A 162 1.49 -2.88 -5.97
CA LYS A 162 1.90 -4.26 -5.73
C LYS A 162 0.75 -5.02 -5.10
N ASN A 163 0.54 -6.22 -5.61
CA ASN A 163 -0.46 -7.15 -5.12
C ASN A 163 0.17 -8.32 -4.37
N GLY A 164 -0.61 -8.93 -3.48
CA GLY A 164 -0.23 -10.14 -2.74
C GLY A 164 -1.41 -11.05 -2.53
N TRP A 165 -1.26 -12.33 -2.87
CA TRP A 165 -2.29 -13.33 -2.68
C TRP A 165 -1.67 -14.70 -2.42
N MET A 166 -2.32 -15.50 -1.58
CA MET A 166 -2.01 -16.93 -1.41
C MET A 166 -3.15 -17.63 -0.67
N PRO A 167 -3.37 -18.94 -0.90
CA PRO A 167 -4.18 -19.74 0.02
C PRO A 167 -3.43 -19.95 1.34
N ARG A 168 -4.16 -19.96 2.45
CA ARG A 168 -3.60 -20.31 3.78
C ARG A 168 -3.76 -21.80 4.02
N ALA A 169 -2.65 -22.52 4.13
CA ALA A 169 -2.65 -23.97 4.37
C ALA A 169 -3.53 -24.39 5.57
N ALA A 170 -3.54 -23.60 6.64
CA ALA A 170 -4.30 -23.90 7.86
C ALA A 170 -5.83 -23.83 7.69
N THR A 171 -6.34 -23.10 6.69
CA THR A 171 -7.80 -22.86 6.55
C THR A 171 -8.34 -23.13 5.15
N GLY A 172 -7.49 -23.25 4.14
CA GLY A 172 -7.87 -23.27 2.72
C GLY A 172 -8.37 -21.91 2.19
N LEU A 173 -8.50 -20.90 3.04
CA LEU A 173 -9.01 -19.57 2.67
C LEU A 173 -7.88 -18.68 2.14
N TRP A 174 -8.23 -17.71 1.32
CA TRP A 174 -7.28 -16.84 0.64
C TRP A 174 -7.01 -15.55 1.42
N VAL A 175 -5.74 -15.14 1.41
CA VAL A 175 -5.34 -13.75 1.63
C VAL A 175 -5.26 -13.07 0.26
N VAL A 176 -5.77 -11.85 0.15
CA VAL A 176 -5.70 -11.03 -1.07
C VAL A 176 -5.52 -9.56 -0.69
N HIS A 177 -4.48 -8.94 -1.26
CA HIS A 177 -4.01 -7.62 -0.88
C HIS A 177 -3.65 -6.81 -2.11
N SER A 178 -3.78 -5.49 -2.00
CA SER A 178 -3.32 -4.54 -3.01
C SER A 178 -2.90 -3.22 -2.36
N ALA A 179 -1.74 -2.70 -2.75
CA ALA A 179 -1.20 -1.45 -2.26
C ALA A 179 -0.60 -0.63 -3.42
N GLY A 180 -0.85 0.68 -3.49
CA GLY A 180 -0.35 1.48 -4.59
C GLY A 180 -0.82 2.93 -4.62
N ARG A 181 -0.52 3.61 -5.72
CA ARG A 181 -0.91 5.00 -6.01
C ARG A 181 -1.77 5.07 -7.26
N VAL A 182 -2.95 5.68 -7.12
CA VAL A 182 -3.88 5.92 -8.23
C VAL A 182 -4.20 7.40 -8.36
N THR A 183 -4.69 7.79 -9.52
CA THR A 183 -5.30 9.11 -9.74
C THR A 183 -6.80 8.90 -9.94
N ALA A 184 -7.62 9.58 -9.15
CA ALA A 184 -9.07 9.56 -9.25
C ALA A 184 -9.63 10.98 -9.37
N ARG A 185 -10.31 11.29 -10.48
CA ARG A 185 -10.78 12.64 -10.85
C ARG A 185 -9.66 13.68 -10.80
N GLY A 186 -8.51 13.35 -11.38
CA GLY A 186 -7.34 14.23 -11.45
C GLY A 186 -6.58 14.41 -10.12
N ARG A 187 -6.96 13.68 -9.06
CA ARG A 187 -6.36 13.81 -7.73
C ARG A 187 -5.62 12.53 -7.34
N PRO A 188 -4.41 12.60 -6.80
CA PRO A 188 -3.65 11.42 -6.42
C PRO A 188 -4.02 10.87 -5.05
N TYR A 189 -4.14 9.55 -4.96
CA TYR A 189 -4.43 8.81 -3.74
C TYR A 189 -3.41 7.68 -3.54
N LEU A 190 -3.02 7.46 -2.28
CA LEU A 190 -2.31 6.26 -1.85
C LEU A 190 -3.32 5.33 -1.18
N LEU A 191 -3.29 4.04 -1.52
CA LEU A 191 -4.19 3.04 -0.95
C LEU A 191 -3.42 1.80 -0.55
N ALA A 192 -3.74 1.26 0.62
CA ALA A 192 -3.40 -0.09 1.03
C ALA A 192 -4.69 -0.79 1.50
N VAL A 193 -5.03 -1.90 0.86
CA VAL A 193 -6.19 -2.73 1.19
C VAL A 193 -5.69 -4.14 1.45
N LEU A 194 -5.84 -4.59 2.69
CA LEU A 194 -5.45 -5.93 3.11
C LEU A 194 -6.68 -6.75 3.47
N SER A 195 -6.76 -8.00 3.01
CA SER A 195 -7.90 -8.85 3.32
C SER A 195 -7.56 -10.34 3.40
N ASP A 196 -8.35 -11.07 4.18
CA ASP A 196 -8.27 -12.52 4.31
C ASP A 196 -9.62 -13.17 4.60
N GLY A 197 -9.64 -14.51 4.57
CA GLY A 197 -10.84 -15.30 4.83
C GLY A 197 -11.71 -15.53 3.60
N HIS A 198 -11.17 -15.29 2.39
CA HIS A 198 -11.94 -15.47 1.15
C HIS A 198 -12.01 -16.94 0.72
N PRO A 199 -13.14 -17.39 0.16
CA PRO A 199 -13.25 -18.76 -0.37
C PRO A 199 -12.33 -19.00 -1.58
N GLY A 200 -12.03 -17.95 -2.35
CA GLY A 200 -11.18 -18.01 -3.53
C GLY A 200 -10.43 -16.71 -3.77
N ARG A 201 -9.52 -16.76 -4.74
CA ARG A 201 -8.71 -15.61 -5.15
C ARG A 201 -9.58 -14.50 -5.72
N ASP A 202 -10.52 -14.84 -6.61
CA ASP A 202 -11.28 -13.86 -7.38
C ASP A 202 -12.30 -13.13 -6.51
N GLU A 203 -12.92 -13.83 -5.54
CA GLU A 203 -13.76 -13.21 -4.51
C GLU A 203 -12.96 -12.21 -3.67
N GLY A 204 -11.71 -12.55 -3.35
CA GLY A 204 -10.80 -11.67 -2.65
C GLY A 204 -10.40 -10.44 -3.47
N ILE A 205 -10.13 -10.60 -4.76
CA ILE A 205 -9.87 -9.48 -5.68
C ILE A 205 -11.09 -8.55 -5.71
N ALA A 206 -12.28 -9.09 -5.91
CA ALA A 206 -13.51 -8.31 -5.95
C ALA A 206 -13.76 -7.55 -4.62
N ALA A 207 -13.46 -8.16 -3.47
CA ALA A 207 -13.55 -7.52 -2.17
C ALA A 207 -12.56 -6.35 -2.02
N VAL A 208 -11.29 -6.56 -2.41
CA VAL A 208 -10.25 -5.53 -2.39
C VAL A 208 -10.62 -4.34 -3.27
N GLU A 209 -11.13 -4.59 -4.47
CA GLU A 209 -11.53 -3.52 -5.40
C GLU A 209 -12.74 -2.72 -4.89
N ARG A 210 -13.75 -3.39 -4.33
CA ARG A 210 -14.89 -2.70 -3.70
C ARG A 210 -14.42 -1.80 -2.56
N ALA A 211 -13.54 -2.30 -1.71
CA ALA A 211 -12.96 -1.55 -0.61
C ALA A 211 -12.14 -0.34 -1.08
N ALA A 212 -11.32 -0.49 -2.12
CA ALA A 212 -10.55 0.60 -2.70
C ALA A 212 -11.45 1.73 -3.25
N ARG A 213 -12.50 1.38 -4.02
CA ARG A 213 -13.49 2.34 -4.53
C ARG A 213 -14.23 3.07 -3.41
N ALA A 214 -14.61 2.35 -2.36
CA ALA A 214 -15.28 2.91 -1.19
C ALA A 214 -14.40 3.94 -0.47
N ALA A 215 -13.10 3.64 -0.28
CA ALA A 215 -12.17 4.54 0.39
C ALA A 215 -11.94 5.86 -0.38
N VAL A 216 -11.75 5.80 -1.71
CA VAL A 216 -11.63 7.01 -2.54
C VAL A 216 -12.93 7.82 -2.49
N SER A 217 -14.09 7.15 -2.56
CA SER A 217 -15.40 7.82 -2.47
C SER A 217 -15.58 8.54 -1.12
N ALA A 218 -15.19 7.90 -0.01
CA ALA A 218 -15.26 8.47 1.33
C ALA A 218 -14.37 9.71 1.49
N LEU A 219 -13.13 9.66 1.00
CA LEU A 219 -12.21 10.81 1.00
C LEU A 219 -12.77 11.99 0.21
N ARG A 220 -13.42 11.72 -0.93
CA ARG A 220 -14.00 12.76 -1.79
C ARG A 220 -15.27 13.39 -1.21
N ALA A 221 -16.20 12.60 -0.66
CA ALA A 221 -17.44 13.11 -0.08
C ALA A 221 -17.14 14.11 1.05
N ARG A 222 -16.17 13.75 1.89
CA ARG A 222 -15.67 14.55 2.98
C ARG A 222 -14.97 15.85 2.56
N SER A 223 -14.51 15.98 1.31
CA SER A 223 -13.93 17.23 0.77
C SER A 223 -15.00 18.20 0.30
N ARG A 224 -16.20 17.70 -0.04
CA ARG A 224 -17.34 18.55 -0.44
C ARG A 224 -18.07 19.17 0.76
N SER A 225 -18.03 18.52 1.93
CA SER A 225 -18.65 19.06 3.16
C SER A 225 -17.84 20.21 3.79
N GLY A 226 -16.51 20.16 3.73
CA GLY A 226 -15.65 21.25 4.26
C GLY A 226 -15.58 22.51 3.40
N GLY A 227 -16.10 22.47 2.16
CA GLY A 227 -16.16 23.63 1.27
C GLY A 227 -17.46 24.43 1.35
N ARG A 228 -18.41 24.05 2.22
CA ARG A 228 -19.73 24.70 2.35
C ARG A 228 -19.88 25.65 3.53
N GLU A 229 -18.89 25.80 4.41
CA GLU A 229 -18.97 26.69 5.58
C GLU A 229 -18.34 28.09 5.39
N ALA A 230 -17.68 28.38 4.26
CA ALA A 230 -16.96 29.65 4.06
C ALA A 230 -17.71 30.69 3.20
N GLY A 231 -19.04 30.73 3.25
CA GLY A 231 -19.81 31.56 2.30
C GLY A 231 -21.20 32.01 2.75
N SER A 232 -21.33 32.61 3.94
CA SER A 232 -22.43 33.54 4.23
C SER A 232 -22.14 34.38 5.48
N GLY A 233 -21.28 35.38 5.35
CA GLY A 233 -21.19 36.52 6.27
C GLY A 233 -21.59 37.77 5.51
N GLY A 234 -22.86 38.16 5.63
CA GLY A 234 -23.49 39.24 4.89
C GLY A 234 -22.81 40.58 5.08
N ARG A 235 -22.77 41.35 3.99
CA ARG A 235 -22.54 42.79 4.00
C ARG A 235 -23.74 43.46 4.67
N GLU A 236 -23.49 44.31 5.65
CA GLU A 236 -24.43 45.34 6.08
C GLU A 236 -23.72 46.69 6.12
N ALA A 237 -24.50 47.72 5.83
CA ALA A 237 -24.13 48.90 5.08
C ALA A 237 -23.48 50.02 5.90
N ALA A 238 -22.69 50.83 5.21
CA ALA A 238 -22.26 52.15 5.67
C ALA A 238 -23.42 53.16 5.62
N GLY A 239 -23.51 54.05 6.61
CA GLY A 239 -24.45 55.17 6.59
C GLY A 239 -24.31 56.16 7.74
N ILE A 240 -23.28 57.02 7.65
CA ILE A 240 -23.31 58.49 7.84
C ILE A 240 -23.65 59.09 9.23
N SER A 241 -22.66 59.83 9.76
CA SER A 241 -22.71 60.82 10.87
C SER A 241 -23.51 62.09 10.52
N PRO A 242 -23.85 62.92 11.52
CA PRO A 242 -22.92 63.95 12.01
C PRO A 242 -22.41 63.73 13.44
#